data_AF-A0A552R8B6-F1
#
_entry.id   AF-A0A552R8B6-F1
#
_cell.length_a   1.000
_cell.length_b   1.000
_cell.length_c   1.000
_cell.angle_alpha   90.00
_cell.angle_beta   90.00
_cell.angle_gamma   90.00
#
_symmetry.space_group_name_H-M   'P 1'
#
loop_
_entity.id
_entity.type
_entity.pdbx_description
1 polymer ?
#
loop_
_entity_poly.entity_id
_entity_poly.type
_entity_poly.pdbx_seq_one_letter_code
_entity_poly.pdbx_strand_id
1 'polypeptide(L)' 'MTTESPRWYTSSYSDNGGQCVQVATNLAVSTGTVPVRDSKRPSGPALGLHADVYAAFVAGIKDGRFDTV' A
#
# COMPACT_ATOMS: atom_id res chain seq x y z
N MET A 1 -16.30 0.73 19.10
CA MET A 1 -15.14 0.62 18.21
C MET A 1 -15.59 1.18 16.87
N THR A 2 -15.01 2.29 16.41
CA THR A 2 -15.37 2.87 15.11
C THR A 2 -14.68 2.03 14.04
N THR A 3 -15.43 1.25 13.28
CA THR A 3 -14.87 0.51 12.15
C THR A 3 -14.52 1.51 11.05
N GLU A 4 -13.23 1.82 10.90
CA GLU A 4 -12.76 2.61 9.77
C GLU A 4 -12.77 1.79 8.49
N SER A 5 -13.17 2.41 7.38
CA SER A 5 -13.09 1.82 6.03
C SER A 5 -11.76 2.20 5.36
N PRO A 6 -11.23 1.35 4.47
CA PRO A 6 -9.98 1.64 3.76
C PRO A 6 -10.15 2.84 2.82
N ARG A 7 -9.29 3.84 2.98
CA ARG A 7 -9.18 5.02 2.11
C ARG A 7 -8.09 4.78 1.08
N TRP A 8 -8.48 4.18 -0.04
CA TRP A 8 -7.56 3.84 -1.12
C TRP A 8 -7.00 5.07 -1.81
N TYR A 9 -5.68 5.11 -1.96
CA TYR A 9 -5.00 6.11 -2.78
C TYR A 9 -3.82 5.48 -3.52
N THR A 10 -3.37 6.18 -4.55
CA THR A 10 -2.17 5.84 -5.31
C THR A 10 -1.18 7.00 -5.22
N SER A 11 0.11 6.72 -5.45
CA SER A 11 1.13 7.77 -5.52
C SER A 11 0.88 8.74 -6.67
N SER A 12 1.12 10.03 -6.43
CA SER A 12 1.12 11.07 -7.47
C SER A 12 2.20 10.86 -8.53
N TYR A 13 3.24 10.07 -8.22
CA TYR A 13 4.33 9.74 -9.14
C TYR A 13 3.99 8.59 -10.11
N SER A 14 2.80 7.98 -10.00
CA SER A 14 2.39 6.81 -10.80
C SER A 14 1.66 7.17 -12.11
N ASP A 15 1.88 8.36 -12.67
CA ASP A 15 1.13 8.89 -13.83
C ASP A 15 1.60 8.34 -15.20
N ASN A 16 2.68 7.54 -15.23
CA ASN A 16 3.26 6.98 -16.46
C ASN A 16 2.51 5.75 -17.04
N GLY A 17 1.18 5.81 -17.21
CA GLY A 17 0.47 4.84 -18.06
C GLY A 17 -0.36 3.76 -17.36
N GLY A 18 -0.87 4.04 -16.16
CA GLY A 18 -1.95 3.25 -15.56
C GLY A 18 -1.55 2.64 -14.24
N GLN A 19 -1.97 3.31 -13.18
CA GLN A 19 -1.73 2.97 -11.79
C GLN A 19 -2.01 1.48 -11.53
N CYS A 20 -1.01 0.76 -11.00
CA CYS A 20 -1.07 -0.70 -10.78
C CYS A 20 -1.28 -1.07 -9.30
N VAL A 21 -1.03 -0.17 -8.34
CA VAL A 21 -1.14 -0.48 -6.90
C VAL A 21 -1.81 0.66 -6.15
N GLN A 22 -2.77 0.31 -5.29
CA GLN A 22 -3.40 1.20 -4.31
C GLN A 22 -3.11 0.70 -2.89
N VAL A 23 -3.01 1.64 -1.95
CA VAL A 23 -2.80 1.35 -0.52
C VAL A 23 -3.81 2.12 0.34
N ALA A 24 -4.12 1.63 1.54
CA ALA A 24 -4.93 2.36 2.52
C ALA A 24 -4.25 2.39 3.90
N THR A 25 -3.43 3.42 4.13
CA THR A 25 -2.63 3.56 5.36
C THR A 25 -3.43 3.99 6.57
N ASN A 26 -4.66 4.50 6.39
CA ASN A 26 -5.52 4.93 7.51
C ASN A 26 -5.87 3.77 8.47
N LEU A 27 -5.86 2.53 7.99
CA LEU A 27 -6.15 1.35 8.81
C LEU A 27 -4.95 0.87 9.63
N ALA A 28 -3.75 1.41 9.41
CA ALA A 28 -2.56 0.96 10.11
C ALA A 28 -2.68 1.14 11.63
N VAL A 29 -3.31 2.23 12.08
CA VAL A 29 -3.48 2.53 13.51
C VAL A 29 -4.56 1.67 14.15
N SER A 30 -5.70 1.49 13.47
CA SER A 30 -6.86 0.80 14.04
C SER A 30 -6.80 -0.72 13.88
N THR A 31 -6.08 -1.24 12.88
CA THR A 31 -6.01 -2.69 12.56
C THR A 31 -4.59 -3.27 12.56
N GLY A 32 -3.56 -2.44 12.70
CA GLY A 32 -2.16 -2.87 12.61
C GLY A 32 -1.71 -3.25 11.19
N THR A 33 -2.57 -3.07 10.18
CA THR A 33 -2.35 -3.55 8.82
C THR A 33 -2.52 -2.44 7.78
N VAL A 34 -1.69 -2.45 6.76
CA VAL A 34 -1.80 -1.65 5.54
C VAL A 34 -2.22 -2.58 4.40
N PRO A 35 -3.49 -2.53 3.96
CA PRO A 35 -3.92 -3.27 2.80
C PRO A 35 -3.38 -2.64 1.51
N VAL A 36 -2.96 -3.51 0.59
CA VAL A 36 -2.39 -3.20 -0.71
C VAL A 36 -3.16 -3.98 -1.77
N ARG A 37 -3.59 -3.34 -2.86
CA ARG A 37 -4.34 -4.03 -3.93
C ARG A 37 -3.94 -3.55 -5.31
N ASP A 38 -4.30 -4.35 -6.31
CA ASP A 38 -4.24 -3.95 -7.71
C ASP A 38 -5.37 -2.95 -8.04
N SER A 39 -5.01 -1.77 -8.52
CA SER A 39 -5.99 -0.71 -8.86
C SER A 39 -6.83 -1.02 -10.10
N LYS A 40 -6.37 -1.94 -10.96
CA LYS A 40 -7.11 -2.39 -12.15
C LYS A 40 -8.13 -3.48 -11.80
N ARG A 41 -8.01 -4.10 -10.62
CA ARG A 41 -8.93 -5.10 -10.07
C ARG A 41 -9.37 -4.71 -8.65
N PRO A 42 -10.09 -3.57 -8.48
CA PRO A 42 -10.45 -3.05 -7.15
C PRO A 42 -11.41 -3.96 -6.36
N SER A 43 -12.16 -4.82 -7.04
CA SER A 43 -13.01 -5.85 -6.43
C SER A 43 -12.27 -7.16 -6.13
N GLY A 44 -11.00 -7.26 -6.54
CA GLY A 44 -10.13 -8.39 -6.24
C GLY A 44 -9.61 -8.38 -4.79
N PRO A 45 -8.87 -9.43 -4.40
CA PRO A 45 -8.30 -9.53 -3.06
C PRO A 45 -7.24 -8.43 -2.81
N ALA A 46 -7.20 -7.94 -1.57
CA ALA A 46 -6.14 -7.07 -1.08
C ALA A 46 -5.17 -7.87 -0.19
N LEU A 47 -3.88 -7.60 -0.35
CA LEU A 47 -2.83 -8.12 0.53
C LEU A 47 -2.73 -7.23 1.78
N GLY A 48 -2.94 -7.81 2.96
CA GLY A 48 -2.74 -7.10 4.23
C GLY A 48 -1.30 -7.24 4.71
N LEU A 49 -0.54 -6.13 4.72
CA LEU A 49 0.81 -6.09 5.29
C LEU A 49 0.77 -5.53 6.70
N HIS A 50 1.49 -6.14 7.65
CA HIS A 50 1.70 -5.52 8.95
C HIS A 50 2.33 -4.13 8.80
N ALA A 51 1.92 -3.17 9.63
CA ALA A 51 2.32 -1.78 9.51
C ALA A 51 3.85 -1.60 9.60
N ASP A 52 4.54 -2.35 10.46
CA ASP A 52 6.00 -2.32 10.60
C ASP A 52 6.70 -2.89 9.35
N VAL A 53 6.17 -3.98 8.78
CA VAL A 53 6.69 -4.59 7.55
C VAL A 53 6.52 -3.65 6.37
N TYR A 54 5.36 -2.99 6.24
CA TYR A 54 5.13 -1.99 5.21
C TYR A 54 6.10 -0.80 5.32
N ALA A 55 6.32 -0.30 6.54
CA ALA A 55 7.26 0.79 6.79
C ALA A 55 8.70 0.39 6.43
N ALA A 56 9.14 -0.81 6.84
CA ALA A 56 10.46 -1.35 6.52
C ALA A 56 10.64 -1.55 5.01
N PHE A 57 9.62 -2.06 4.32
CA PHE A 57 9.62 -2.22 2.86
C PHE A 57 9.80 -0.89 2.14
N VAL A 58 9.03 0.13 2.51
CA VAL A 58 9.14 1.49 1.93
C VAL A 58 10.52 2.11 2.21
N ALA A 59 11.06 1.92 3.42
CA ALA A 59 12.41 2.36 3.75
C ALA A 59 13.48 1.67 2.87
N GLY A 60 13.38 0.35 2.69
CA GLY A 60 14.29 -0.40 1.82
C GLY A 60 14.26 0.04 0.36
N ILE A 61 13.08 0.41 -0.17
CA ILE A 61 12.96 1.00 -1.52
C ILE A 61 13.70 2.34 -1.59
N LYS A 62 13.51 3.22 -0.61
CA LYS A 62 14.18 4.54 -0.59
C LYS A 62 15.70 4.42 -0.50
N ASP A 63 16.18 3.38 0.17
CA ASP A 63 17.60 3.05 0.29
C ASP A 63 18.17 2.37 -0.97
N GLY A 64 17.36 2.11 -2.01
CA GLY A 64 17.78 1.42 -3.24
C GLY A 64 18.05 -0.08 -3.06
N ARG A 65 17.60 -0.70 -1.96
CA ARG A 65 17.91 -2.11 -1.64
C ARG A 65 17.27 -3.12 -2.58
N PHE A 66 16.30 -2.69 -3.38
CA PHE A 66 15.53 -3.54 -4.29
C PHE A 66 15.70 -3.16 -5.76
N ASP A 67 16.63 -2.25 -6.07
CA ASP A 67 16.93 -1.91 -7.45
C ASP A 67 17.64 -3.10 -8.12
N THR A 68 17.26 -3.41 -9.36
CA THR A 68 17.91 -4.46 -10.15
C THR A 68 19.35 -4.06 -10.45
N VAL A 69 20.28 -4.97 -10.16
CA VAL A 69 21.70 -4.90 -10.55
C VAL A 69 21.89 -4.77 -12.05
#